data_AF-A0A6G0WWC2-F1
#
_entry.id   AF-A0A6G0WWC2-F1
#
_cell.length_a   1.000
_cell.length_b   1.000
_cell.length_c   1.000
_cell.angle_alpha   90.00
_cell.angle_beta   90.00
_cell.angle_gamma   90.00
#
_symmetry.space_group_name_H-M   'P 1'
#
loop_
_entity.id
_entity.type
_entity.pdbx_description
1 polymer ?
#
loop_
_entity_poly.entity_id
_entity_poly.type
_entity_poly.pdbx_seq_one_letter_code
_entity_poly.pdbx_strand_id
1 'polypeptide(L)'
;MKFVSVAIVALVALLSTSVVAKDDKECEVCIKVIDTLKAQYDELLKESKGTPKLDVAQTALEKTCSKLSKKEKERKVCYFLEPMKKDAARQITIGKDTLKICKDLTKKNPDFCTIRFPIQVEAGTDYSTLRVRELKKILQERGVSCDECIEKSDLIAKLKATEHMEL
;
A
#
# COMPACT_ATOMS: atom_id res chain seq x y z
N MET A 1 -63.18 -21.55 1.21
CA MET A 1 -62.41 -22.79 0.95
C MET A 1 -61.64 -22.62 -0.35
N LYS A 2 -60.30 -22.81 -0.31
CA LYS A 2 -59.40 -23.19 -1.42
C LYS A 2 -59.14 -22.14 -2.52
N PHE A 3 -58.02 -21.40 -2.50
CA PHE A 3 -56.62 -21.76 -2.86
C PHE A 3 -56.29 -21.49 -4.35
N VAL A 4 -55.18 -20.75 -4.59
CA VAL A 4 -54.21 -20.89 -5.72
C VAL A 4 -54.61 -20.19 -7.05
N SER A 5 -53.78 -19.39 -7.77
CA SER A 5 -52.37 -18.98 -7.64
C SER A 5 -51.95 -17.85 -8.63
N VAL A 6 -51.06 -16.97 -8.15
CA VAL A 6 -49.74 -16.55 -8.70
C VAL A 6 -49.62 -16.04 -10.15
N ALA A 7 -49.15 -14.79 -10.29
CA ALA A 7 -47.89 -14.45 -11.00
C ALA A 7 -47.56 -12.94 -10.93
N ILE A 8 -46.88 -12.50 -9.86
CA ILE A 8 -46.13 -11.22 -9.86
C ILE A 8 -44.66 -11.59 -9.98
N VAL A 9 -44.09 -11.40 -11.18
CA VAL A 9 -42.67 -11.59 -11.45
C VAL A 9 -41.93 -10.39 -10.86
N ALA A 10 -41.46 -10.52 -9.62
CA ALA A 10 -40.50 -9.60 -9.03
C ALA A 10 -39.10 -10.00 -9.54
N LEU A 11 -38.65 -9.33 -10.60
CA LEU A 11 -37.27 -9.42 -11.07
C LEU A 11 -36.38 -8.66 -10.08
N VAL A 12 -35.92 -9.35 -9.04
CA VAL A 12 -34.91 -8.83 -8.11
C VAL A 12 -33.59 -8.77 -8.86
N ALA A 13 -33.20 -7.56 -9.26
CA ALA A 13 -31.87 -7.28 -9.77
C ALA A 13 -30.84 -7.62 -8.67
N LEU A 14 -30.11 -8.72 -8.87
CA LEU A 14 -28.88 -9.03 -8.17
C LEU A 14 -27.83 -7.97 -8.52
N LEU A 15 -27.88 -6.83 -7.82
CA LEU A 15 -26.76 -5.92 -7.75
C LEU A 15 -25.71 -6.59 -6.85
N SER A 16 -24.78 -7.28 -7.49
CA SER A 16 -23.52 -7.70 -6.88
C SER A 16 -22.74 -6.43 -6.49
N THR A 17 -23.03 -5.87 -5.32
CA THR A 17 -22.11 -4.91 -4.69
C THR A 17 -20.88 -5.72 -4.28
N SER A 18 -19.88 -5.74 -5.14
CA SER A 18 -18.53 -6.13 -4.76
C SER A 18 -18.09 -5.16 -3.65
N VAL A 19 -18.21 -5.62 -2.40
CA VAL A 19 -17.58 -4.95 -1.27
C VAL A 19 -16.09 -4.99 -1.55
N VAL A 20 -15.55 -3.91 -2.09
CA VAL A 20 -14.11 -3.69 -2.15
C VAL A 20 -13.69 -3.53 -0.70
N ALA A 21 -13.32 -4.65 -0.08
CA ALA A 21 -12.75 -4.68 1.26
C ALA A 21 -11.54 -3.73 1.26
N LYS A 22 -11.62 -2.67 2.06
CA LYS A 22 -10.54 -1.69 2.22
C LYS A 22 -9.27 -2.44 2.63
N ASP A 23 -8.19 -2.14 1.94
CA ASP A 23 -6.88 -2.64 2.29
C ASP A 23 -6.24 -1.66 3.26
N ASP A 24 -6.36 -1.96 4.55
CA ASP A 24 -5.95 -1.06 5.65
C ASP A 24 -4.45 -0.72 5.63
N LYS A 25 -3.64 -1.44 4.83
CA LYS A 25 -2.19 -1.25 4.65
C LYS A 25 -1.81 -0.79 3.24
N GLU A 26 -2.76 -0.22 2.51
CA GLU A 26 -2.50 0.25 1.15
C GLU A 26 -1.46 1.38 1.13
N CYS A 27 -0.46 1.26 0.25
CA CYS A 27 0.59 2.26 0.04
C CYS A 27 1.46 2.58 1.29
N GLU A 28 1.47 1.75 2.32
CA GLU A 28 2.07 2.05 3.63
C GLU A 28 3.51 2.61 3.58
N VAL A 29 4.37 2.07 2.70
CA VAL A 29 5.76 2.54 2.57
C VAL A 29 5.80 3.91 1.89
N CYS A 30 5.03 4.10 0.82
CA CYS A 30 4.90 5.40 0.17
C CYS A 30 4.37 6.46 1.15
N ILE A 31 3.30 6.14 1.90
CA ILE A 31 2.69 7.03 2.88
C ILE A 31 3.75 7.49 3.88
N LYS A 32 4.49 6.56 4.48
CA LYS A 32 5.56 6.87 5.43
C LYS A 32 6.63 7.80 4.85
N VAL A 33 7.06 7.55 3.61
CA VAL A 33 8.06 8.40 2.93
C VAL A 33 7.50 9.80 2.69
N ILE A 34 6.27 9.91 2.21
CA ILE A 34 5.62 11.20 1.91
C ILE A 34 5.28 11.97 3.18
N ASP A 35 4.87 11.33 4.27
CA ASP A 35 4.67 11.98 5.57
C ASP A 35 5.99 12.49 6.16
N THR A 36 7.06 11.69 6.05
CA THR A 36 8.40 12.14 6.44
C THR A 36 8.83 13.37 5.63
N LEU A 37 8.54 13.35 4.32
CA LEU A 37 8.79 14.49 3.42
C LEU A 37 7.99 15.73 3.83
N LYS A 38 6.70 15.58 4.15
CA LYS A 38 5.87 16.70 4.62
C LYS A 38 6.43 17.31 5.90
N ALA A 39 6.78 16.49 6.88
CA ALA A 39 7.40 16.97 8.12
C ALA A 39 8.71 17.72 7.84
N GLN A 40 9.58 17.15 7.00
CA GLN A 40 10.83 17.79 6.59
C GLN A 40 10.59 19.11 5.85
N TYR A 41 9.55 19.18 5.00
CA TYR A 41 9.15 20.40 4.30
C TYR A 41 8.67 21.47 5.27
N ASP A 42 7.81 21.12 6.22
CA ASP A 42 7.27 22.07 7.20
C ASP A 42 8.35 22.63 8.13
N GLU A 43 9.34 21.82 8.49
CA GLU A 43 10.54 22.27 9.22
C GLU A 43 11.33 23.29 8.40
N LEU A 44 11.70 22.94 7.16
CA LEU A 44 12.50 23.84 6.31
C LEU A 44 11.75 25.11 5.94
N LEU A 45 10.43 25.04 5.78
CA LEU A 45 9.60 26.19 5.42
C LEU A 45 9.60 27.26 6.51
N LYS A 46 9.71 26.87 7.79
CA LYS A 46 9.80 27.82 8.92
C LYS A 46 11.12 28.60 8.91
N GLU A 47 12.19 27.98 8.44
CA GLU A 47 13.55 28.54 8.40
C GLU A 47 13.82 29.32 7.11
N SER A 48 13.17 28.94 6.00
CA SER A 48 13.45 29.45 4.66
C SER A 48 12.60 30.68 4.32
N LYS A 49 12.92 31.83 4.93
CA LYS A 49 12.28 33.11 4.59
C LYS A 49 12.71 33.58 3.19
N GLY A 50 11.76 33.70 2.26
CA GLY A 50 11.98 34.23 0.91
C GLY A 50 12.32 33.19 -0.16
N THR A 51 12.58 31.92 0.20
CA THR A 51 12.78 30.84 -0.76
C THR A 51 11.44 30.38 -1.35
N PRO A 52 11.34 30.13 -2.68
CA PRO A 52 10.13 29.59 -3.27
C PRO A 52 9.72 28.26 -2.62
N LYS A 53 8.44 28.11 -2.27
CA LYS A 53 7.91 26.88 -1.64
C LYS A 53 8.27 25.60 -2.40
N LEU A 54 8.31 25.68 -3.73
CA LEU A 54 8.66 24.54 -4.58
C LEU A 54 10.11 24.10 -4.39
N ASP A 55 11.04 25.05 -4.24
CA ASP A 55 12.46 24.78 -4.04
C ASP A 55 12.71 24.22 -2.64
N VAL A 56 11.97 24.73 -1.64
CA VAL A 56 11.98 24.16 -0.27
C VAL A 56 11.51 22.71 -0.28
N ALA A 57 10.40 22.40 -0.97
CA ALA A 57 9.87 21.04 -1.07
C ALA A 57 10.81 20.09 -1.84
N GLN A 58 11.47 20.60 -2.88
CA GLN A 58 12.50 19.86 -3.61
C GLN A 58 13.71 19.52 -2.73
N THR A 59 14.18 20.48 -1.93
CA THR A 59 15.26 20.27 -0.95
C THR A 59 14.84 19.29 0.15
N ALA A 60 13.59 19.40 0.64
CA ALA A 60 13.03 18.48 1.62
C ALA A 60 13.02 17.03 1.11
N LEU A 61 12.73 16.84 -0.19
CA LEU A 61 12.72 15.53 -0.83
C LEU A 61 14.11 14.91 -0.85
N GLU A 62 15.13 15.67 -1.26
CA GLU A 62 16.53 15.21 -1.25
C GLU A 62 17.00 14.82 0.15
N LYS A 63 16.74 15.67 1.15
CA LYS A 63 17.07 15.38 2.55
C LYS A 63 16.35 14.14 3.07
N THR A 64 15.06 14.01 2.76
CA THR A 64 14.25 12.84 3.14
C THR A 64 14.83 11.56 2.55
N CYS A 65 15.15 11.56 1.25
CA CYS A 65 15.68 10.37 0.59
C CYS A 65 17.11 10.02 1.03
N SER A 66 17.93 11.02 1.33
CA SER A 66 19.24 10.80 1.95
C SER A 66 19.09 10.17 3.35
N LYS A 67 18.16 10.67 4.17
CA LYS A 67 17.87 10.13 5.51
C LYS A 67 17.35 8.69 5.48
N LEU A 68 16.55 8.35 4.46
CA LEU A 68 15.92 7.04 4.33
C LEU A 68 16.74 6.02 3.52
N SER A 69 17.86 6.43 2.93
CA SER A 69 18.73 5.59 2.07
C SER A 69 19.15 4.26 2.70
N LYS A 70 19.31 4.20 4.03
CA LYS A 70 19.69 2.98 4.75
C LYS A 70 18.57 1.94 4.87
N LYS A 71 17.30 2.34 4.69
CA LYS A 71 16.15 1.43 4.78
C LYS A 71 15.75 0.98 3.38
N GLU A 72 15.78 -0.34 3.14
CA GLU A 72 15.66 -0.88 1.78
C GLU A 72 14.36 -0.48 1.06
N LYS A 73 13.22 -0.62 1.73
CA LYS A 73 11.90 -0.33 1.13
C LYS A 73 11.72 1.16 0.85
N GLU A 74 12.08 2.00 1.82
CA GLU A 74 12.04 3.46 1.66
C GLU A 74 13.04 3.93 0.59
N ARG A 75 14.23 3.34 0.51
CA ARG A 75 15.20 3.61 -0.57
C ARG A 75 14.62 3.27 -1.95
N LYS A 76 13.92 2.14 -2.10
CA LYS A 76 13.23 1.78 -3.35
C LYS A 76 12.16 2.81 -3.72
N VAL A 77 11.36 3.28 -2.77
CA VAL A 77 10.40 4.37 -3.02
C VAL A 77 11.12 5.65 -3.46
N CYS A 78 12.22 6.02 -2.79
CA CYS A 78 13.01 7.20 -3.13
C CYS A 78 13.61 7.14 -4.53
N TYR A 79 14.10 5.97 -4.96
CA TYR A 79 14.58 5.75 -6.33
C TYR A 79 13.50 6.08 -7.38
N PHE A 80 12.25 5.71 -7.13
CA PHE A 80 11.13 6.07 -8.01
C PHE A 80 10.68 7.53 -7.84
N LEU A 81 10.89 8.12 -6.67
CA LEU A 81 10.47 9.49 -6.36
C LEU A 81 11.40 10.54 -6.99
N GLU A 82 12.68 10.26 -7.13
CA GLU A 82 13.69 11.14 -7.75
C GLU A 82 13.30 11.66 -9.16
N PRO A 83 12.96 10.80 -10.15
CA PRO A 83 12.50 11.28 -11.46
C PRO A 83 11.16 12.03 -11.38
N MET A 84 10.42 11.87 -10.28
CA MET A 84 9.12 12.52 -10.03
C MET A 84 9.22 13.72 -9.08
N LYS A 85 10.44 14.17 -8.75
CA LYS A 85 10.71 15.20 -7.73
C LYS A 85 9.87 16.47 -7.88
N LYS A 86 9.76 17.01 -9.10
CA LYS A 86 8.94 18.21 -9.37
C LYS A 86 7.45 17.99 -9.11
N ASP A 87 6.92 16.84 -9.50
CA ASP A 87 5.51 16.51 -9.32
C ASP A 87 5.18 16.28 -7.84
N ALA A 88 5.99 15.48 -7.16
CA ALA A 88 5.86 15.25 -5.72
C ALA A 88 5.95 16.58 -4.94
N ALA A 89 6.98 17.40 -5.22
CA ALA A 89 7.15 18.71 -4.58
C ALA A 89 5.93 19.62 -4.79
N ARG A 90 5.37 19.69 -6.01
CA ARG A 90 4.16 20.47 -6.28
C ARG A 90 2.96 19.98 -5.48
N GLN A 91 2.80 18.67 -5.33
CA GLN A 91 1.68 18.12 -4.55
C GLN A 91 1.84 18.38 -3.04
N ILE A 92 3.07 18.42 -2.54
CA ILE A 92 3.38 18.80 -1.15
C ILE A 92 3.07 20.28 -0.90
N THR A 93 3.49 21.19 -1.79
CA THR A 93 3.31 22.64 -1.57
C THR A 93 1.85 23.10 -1.59
N ILE A 94 0.97 22.35 -2.26
CA ILE A 94 -0.49 22.60 -2.25
C ILE A 94 -1.21 21.93 -1.06
N GLY A 95 -0.48 21.25 -0.17
CA GLY A 95 -1.03 20.62 1.03
C GLY A 95 -1.91 19.40 0.74
N LYS A 96 -1.65 18.67 -0.34
CA LYS A 96 -2.47 17.52 -0.73
C LYS A 96 -2.35 16.37 0.28
N ASP A 97 -3.44 15.64 0.51
CA ASP A 97 -3.45 14.43 1.36
C ASP A 97 -2.40 13.38 0.92
N THR A 98 -1.76 12.73 1.90
CA THR A 98 -0.64 11.81 1.68
C THR A 98 -1.04 10.60 0.85
N LEU A 99 -2.16 9.95 1.19
CA LEU A 99 -2.64 8.79 0.43
C LEU A 99 -2.95 9.22 -1.00
N LYS A 100 -3.57 10.39 -1.19
CA LYS A 100 -3.86 10.92 -2.53
C LYS A 100 -2.59 11.23 -3.35
N ILE A 101 -1.51 11.67 -2.72
CA ILE A 101 -0.20 11.82 -3.37
C ILE A 101 0.29 10.45 -3.85
N CYS A 102 0.32 9.46 -2.96
CA CYS A 102 0.77 8.11 -3.31
C CYS A 102 -0.06 7.48 -4.44
N LYS A 103 -1.38 7.70 -4.45
CA LYS A 103 -2.25 7.23 -5.54
C LYS A 103 -1.96 7.90 -6.88
N ASP A 104 -1.66 9.19 -6.88
CA ASP A 104 -1.34 9.90 -8.13
C ASP A 104 0.06 9.57 -8.64
N LEU A 105 1.02 9.32 -7.74
CA LEU A 105 2.32 8.74 -8.11
C LEU A 105 2.14 7.34 -8.69
N THR A 106 1.27 6.52 -8.09
CA THR A 106 0.96 5.15 -8.55
C THR A 106 0.38 5.10 -9.96
N LYS A 107 -0.44 6.08 -10.34
CA LYS A 107 -0.96 6.19 -11.72
C LYS A 107 0.16 6.37 -12.76
N LYS A 108 1.30 6.92 -12.36
CA LYS A 108 2.46 7.15 -13.24
C LYS A 108 3.50 6.05 -13.13
N ASN A 109 3.66 5.47 -11.94
CA ASN A 109 4.50 4.30 -11.71
C ASN A 109 3.82 3.38 -10.67
N PRO A 110 3.38 2.17 -11.04
CA PRO A 110 2.65 1.27 -10.14
C PRO A 110 3.48 0.77 -8.94
N ASP A 111 4.80 0.93 -8.96
CA ASP A 111 5.68 0.42 -7.89
C ASP A 111 5.48 1.14 -6.55
N PHE A 112 5.04 2.40 -6.53
CA PHE A 112 4.91 3.19 -5.30
C PHE A 112 4.05 2.54 -4.21
N CYS A 113 2.90 1.96 -4.58
CA CYS A 113 2.01 1.29 -3.61
C CYS A 113 2.20 -0.23 -3.57
N THR A 114 3.02 -0.78 -4.47
CA THR A 114 3.38 -2.20 -4.51
C THR A 114 4.50 -2.51 -3.50
N ILE A 115 5.40 -1.55 -3.27
CA ILE A 115 6.41 -1.66 -2.20
C ILE A 115 5.70 -1.60 -0.85
N ARG A 116 5.75 -2.71 -0.12
CA ARG A 116 5.15 -2.87 1.21
C ARG A 116 6.16 -3.38 2.23
N PHE A 117 5.91 -3.13 3.52
CA PHE A 117 6.69 -3.72 4.60
C PHE A 117 6.44 -5.22 4.67
N PRO A 118 7.40 -6.02 5.16
CA PRO A 118 7.16 -7.42 5.41
C PRO A 118 5.93 -7.63 6.28
N ILE A 119 5.14 -8.66 6.00
CA ILE A 119 4.06 -9.01 6.91
C ILE A 119 4.73 -9.68 8.11
N GLN A 120 4.67 -9.03 9.27
CA GLN A 120 5.10 -9.67 10.51
C GLN A 120 4.07 -10.75 10.87
N VAL A 121 4.54 -11.99 10.86
CA VAL A 121 3.82 -13.16 11.34
C VAL A 121 4.55 -13.60 12.60
N GLU A 122 3.80 -13.71 13.70
CA GLU A 122 4.32 -14.23 14.96
C GLU A 122 4.05 -15.75 15.03
N ALA A 123 4.85 -16.47 15.81
CA ALA A 123 4.63 -17.89 16.05
C ALA A 123 3.20 -18.15 16.55
N GLY A 124 2.47 -19.03 15.86
CA GLY A 124 1.07 -19.34 16.20
C GLY A 124 0.04 -18.38 15.59
N THR A 125 0.43 -17.54 14.63
CA THR A 125 -0.52 -16.70 13.88
C THR A 125 -1.60 -17.55 13.21
N ASP A 126 -2.88 -17.18 13.40
CA ASP A 126 -3.98 -17.78 12.66
C ASP A 126 -4.07 -17.20 11.24
N TYR A 127 -3.43 -17.90 10.29
CA TYR A 127 -3.47 -17.58 8.85
C TYR A 127 -4.89 -17.53 8.26
N SER A 128 -5.90 -18.13 8.90
CA SER A 128 -7.28 -18.09 8.40
C SER A 128 -7.86 -16.68 8.37
N THR A 129 -7.38 -15.80 9.25
CA THR A 129 -7.79 -14.40 9.38
C THR A 129 -7.22 -13.50 8.27
N LEU A 130 -6.11 -13.90 7.65
CA LEU A 130 -5.43 -13.10 6.63
C LEU A 130 -6.11 -13.21 5.26
N ARG A 131 -5.97 -12.18 4.42
CA ARG A 131 -6.50 -12.20 3.05
C ARG A 131 -5.58 -13.00 2.12
N VAL A 132 -6.13 -13.52 1.03
CA VAL A 132 -5.37 -14.31 0.03
C VAL A 132 -4.11 -13.57 -0.47
N ARG A 133 -4.18 -12.25 -0.65
CA ARG A 133 -3.01 -11.45 -1.06
C ARG A 133 -1.91 -11.41 0.01
N GLU A 134 -2.29 -11.36 1.28
CA GLU A 134 -1.36 -11.38 2.41
C GLU A 134 -0.71 -12.76 2.53
N LEU A 135 -1.50 -13.84 2.42
CA LEU A 135 -0.99 -15.21 2.41
C LEU A 135 0.04 -15.44 1.29
N LYS A 136 -0.28 -15.04 0.06
CA LYS A 136 0.64 -15.13 -1.09
C LYS A 136 1.92 -14.32 -0.88
N LYS A 137 1.80 -13.15 -0.26
CA LYS A 137 2.94 -12.30 0.05
C LYS A 137 3.86 -12.92 1.10
N ILE A 138 3.32 -13.54 2.15
CA ILE A 138 4.14 -14.27 3.14
C ILE A 138 4.90 -15.42 2.47
N LEU A 139 4.23 -16.21 1.61
CA LEU A 139 4.90 -17.28 0.85
C LEU A 139 6.03 -16.72 -0.03
N GLN A 140 5.77 -15.61 -0.74
CA GLN A 140 6.78 -14.93 -1.56
C GLN A 140 7.96 -14.42 -0.71
N GLU A 141 7.71 -13.86 0.47
CA GLU A 141 8.73 -13.38 1.39
C GLU A 141 9.59 -14.52 1.95
N ARG A 142 9.02 -15.72 2.12
CA ARG A 142 9.74 -16.96 2.45
C ARG A 142 10.44 -17.61 1.25
N GLY A 143 10.27 -17.08 0.03
CA GLY A 143 10.80 -17.67 -1.20
C GLY A 143 10.11 -18.97 -1.62
N VAL A 144 8.90 -19.23 -1.13
CA VAL A 144 8.13 -20.45 -1.40
C VAL A 144 7.11 -20.16 -2.50
N SER A 145 7.19 -20.86 -3.63
CA SER A 145 6.10 -20.87 -4.60
C SER A 145 4.98 -21.83 -4.16
N CYS A 146 3.76 -21.53 -4.57
CA CYS A 146 2.65 -22.49 -4.46
C CYS A 146 1.84 -22.49 -5.76
N ASP A 147 2.40 -23.13 -6.77
CA ASP A 147 1.83 -23.19 -8.13
C ASP A 147 0.56 -24.08 -8.18
N GLU A 148 0.44 -25.00 -7.22
CA GLU A 148 -0.68 -25.93 -7.03
C GLU A 148 -1.71 -25.47 -5.99
N CYS A 149 -1.53 -24.28 -5.38
CA CYS A 149 -2.54 -23.70 -4.49
C CYS A 149 -3.67 -23.05 -5.29
N ILE A 150 -4.85 -23.69 -5.32
CA ILE A 150 -6.03 -23.17 -6.02
C ILE A 150 -6.94 -22.40 -5.04
N GLU A 151 -7.11 -22.94 -3.84
CA GLU A 151 -7.97 -22.39 -2.81
C GLU A 151 -7.20 -21.67 -1.70
N LYS A 152 -7.93 -20.89 -0.87
CA LYS A 152 -7.34 -20.22 0.30
C LYS A 152 -6.81 -21.24 1.32
N SER A 153 -7.51 -22.36 1.49
CA SER A 153 -7.13 -23.51 2.31
C SER A 153 -5.74 -24.04 1.92
N ASP A 154 -5.46 -24.16 0.62
CA ASP A 154 -4.17 -24.64 0.12
C ASP A 154 -3.02 -23.69 0.52
N LEU A 155 -3.24 -22.37 0.38
CA LEU A 155 -2.26 -21.36 0.79
C LEU A 155 -1.99 -21.43 2.29
N ILE A 156 -3.03 -21.60 3.11
CA ILE A 156 -2.90 -21.75 4.57
C ILE A 156 -2.14 -23.02 4.92
N ALA A 157 -2.44 -24.15 4.27
CA ALA A 157 -1.74 -25.41 4.47
C ALA A 157 -0.25 -25.29 4.14
N LYS A 158 0.08 -24.65 3.01
CA LYS A 158 1.47 -24.39 2.61
C LYS A 158 2.20 -23.48 3.61
N LEU A 159 1.54 -22.46 4.13
CA LEU A 159 2.11 -21.55 5.13
C LEU A 159 2.42 -22.25 6.45
N LYS A 160 1.51 -23.11 6.93
CA LYS A 160 1.75 -23.94 8.12
C LYS A 160 2.93 -24.89 7.91
N ALA A 161 3.01 -25.53 6.74
CA ALA A 161 4.10 -26.44 6.41
C ALA A 161 5.48 -25.74 6.33
N THR A 162 5.50 -24.42 6.11
CA THR A 162 6.72 -23.61 5.94
C THR A 162 6.92 -22.57 7.05
N GLU A 163 6.24 -22.72 8.18
CA GLU A 163 6.32 -21.79 9.32
C GLU A 163 7.73 -21.74 9.93
N HIS A 164 8.47 -22.85 9.88
CA HIS A 164 9.88 -22.92 10.30
C HIS A 164 10.86 -22.12 9.43
N MET A 165 10.41 -21.57 8.29
CA MET A 165 11.20 -20.76 7.38
C MET A 165 11.05 -19.25 7.63
N GLU A 166 10.35 -18.85 8.70
CA GLU A 166 10.28 -17.45 9.12
C GLU A 166 11.67 -16.94 9.52
N LEU A 167 12.10 -15.85 8.88
CA LEU A 167 13.39 -15.17 9.11
C LEU A 167 13.31 -14.15 10.24
#